data_AF-A0A3C0K9I4-F1
#
_entry.id   AF-A0A3C0K9I4-F1
#
_cell.length_a   1.000
_cell.length_b   1.000
_cell.length_c   1.000
_cell.angle_alpha   90.00
_cell.angle_beta   90.00
_cell.angle_gamma   90.00
#
_symmetry.space_group_name_H-M   'P 1'
#
loop_
_entity.id
_entity.type
_entity.pdbx_description
1 polymer ?
#
loop_
_entity_poly.entity_id
_entity_poly.type
_entity_poly.pdbx_seq_one_letter_code
_entity_poly.pdbx_strand_id
1 'polypeptide(L)'
;LMKGSLHTDELMGAVVASQGGLRTKRRISHCYLMQTPAYPRPFIITDAAVNIAPTLDDKADIVRNAIDLAHAIGVAQPRVAILAAVETVNPHMPATLDAAALCKMADRGQITG
;
A
#
# COMPACT_ATOMS: atom_id res chain seq x y z
N LEU A 1 17.50 4.65 6.01
CA LEU A 1 17.10 5.48 7.17
C LEU A 1 16.47 4.56 8.22
N MET A 2 16.83 4.68 9.49
CA MET A 2 16.27 3.85 10.56
C MET A 2 15.84 4.76 11.72
N LYS A 3 14.63 4.57 12.26
CA LYS A 3 14.17 5.31 13.45
C LYS A 3 14.87 4.77 14.71
N GLY A 4 15.61 5.63 15.41
CA GLY A 4 16.15 5.35 16.74
C GLY A 4 15.14 5.68 17.86
N SER A 5 15.63 6.18 18.99
CA SER A 5 14.83 6.60 20.16
C SER A 5 14.12 7.96 19.98
N LEU A 6 13.56 8.21 18.79
CA LEU A 6 12.78 9.41 18.48
C LEU A 6 11.29 9.12 18.44
N HIS A 7 10.46 10.14 18.65
CA HIS A 7 9.04 10.03 18.34
C HIS A 7 8.85 9.91 16.81
N THR A 8 7.80 9.20 16.41
CA THR A 8 7.55 8.91 14.98
C THR A 8 7.30 10.19 14.19
N ASP A 9 6.63 11.18 14.79
CA ASP A 9 6.34 12.48 14.18
C ASP A 9 7.60 13.29 13.88
N GLU A 10 8.60 13.25 14.75
CA GLU A 10 9.88 13.94 14.54
C GLU A 10 10.61 13.41 13.31
N LEU A 11 10.75 12.08 13.20
CA LEU A 11 11.37 11.47 12.02
C LEU A 11 10.50 11.68 10.78
N MET A 12 9.20 11.42 10.88
CA MET A 12 8.31 11.49 9.74
C MET A 12 8.18 12.91 9.21
N GLY A 13 8.23 13.94 10.06
CA GLY A 13 8.24 15.34 9.67
C GLY A 13 9.40 15.67 8.72
N ALA A 14 10.60 15.17 9.00
CA ALA A 14 11.75 15.33 8.11
C ALA A 14 11.61 14.52 6.81
N VAL A 15 11.09 13.29 6.90
CA VAL A 15 10.93 12.39 5.74
C VAL A 15 9.88 12.90 4.74
N VAL A 16 8.76 13.45 5.24
CA VAL A 16 7.66 13.95 4.39
C VAL A 16 7.85 15.40 3.94
N ALA A 17 8.91 16.07 4.40
CA ALA A 17 9.19 17.44 4.00
C ALA A 17 9.44 17.54 2.49
N SER A 18 8.74 18.45 1.82
CA SER A 18 8.86 18.64 0.37
C SER A 18 10.26 19.06 -0.08
N GLN A 19 10.98 19.78 0.78
CA GLN A 19 12.36 20.24 0.53
C GLN A 19 13.42 19.20 0.95
N GLY A 20 13.02 18.11 1.62
CA GLY A 20 13.93 17.13 2.22
C GLY A 20 14.48 16.07 1.26
N GLY A 21 14.02 16.03 0.01
CA GLY A 21 14.50 15.11 -1.04
C GLY A 21 14.13 13.63 -0.86
N LEU A 22 13.60 13.22 0.29
CA LEU A 22 13.20 11.84 0.59
C LEU A 22 11.76 11.51 0.17
N ARG A 23 10.91 12.53 0.03
CA ARG A 23 9.52 12.35 -0.40
C ARG A 23 9.44 12.15 -1.91
N THR A 24 8.63 11.20 -2.36
CA THR A 24 8.28 11.03 -3.78
C THR A 24 7.00 11.81 -4.12
N LYS A 25 6.45 11.63 -5.33
CA LYS A 25 5.13 12.15 -5.69
C LYS A 25 3.98 11.33 -5.11
N ARG A 26 4.27 10.13 -4.59
CA ARG A 26 3.25 9.19 -4.09
C ARG A 26 3.08 9.29 -2.58
N ARG A 27 1.91 8.93 -2.10
CA ARG A 27 1.64 8.77 -0.67
C ARG A 27 2.61 7.77 -0.05
N ILE A 28 3.20 8.11 1.10
CA ILE A 28 4.01 7.14 1.87
C ILE A 28 3.09 6.09 2.45
N SER A 29 3.50 4.83 2.38
CA SER A 29 2.77 3.69 2.92
C SER A 29 3.68 2.72 3.67
N HIS A 30 3.10 1.95 4.58
CA HIS A 30 3.80 0.93 5.34
C HIS A 30 3.56 -0.48 4.79
N CYS A 31 4.62 -1.26 4.57
CA CYS A 31 4.52 -2.66 4.14
C CYS A 31 5.12 -3.63 5.17
N TYR A 32 4.32 -4.59 5.63
CA TYR A 32 4.83 -5.79 6.32
C TYR A 32 5.11 -6.88 5.28
N LEU A 33 6.35 -7.37 5.21
CA LEU A 33 6.63 -8.66 4.57
C LEU A 33 6.44 -9.75 5.61
N MET A 34 5.38 -10.54 5.46
CA MET A 34 4.99 -11.60 6.39
C MET A 34 5.37 -12.97 5.85
N GLN A 35 5.93 -13.81 6.72
CA GLN A 35 6.10 -15.24 6.51
C GLN A 35 5.57 -15.95 7.75
N THR A 36 4.62 -16.85 7.57
CA THR A 36 3.99 -17.59 8.67
C THR A 36 3.94 -19.08 8.33
N PRO A 37 3.91 -19.98 9.33
CA PRO A 37 3.75 -21.41 9.07
C PRO A 37 2.43 -21.78 8.39
N ALA A 38 1.41 -20.94 8.51
CA ALA A 38 0.06 -21.18 7.99
C ALA A 38 -0.10 -20.84 6.49
N TYR A 39 0.89 -20.20 5.88
CA TYR A 39 0.81 -19.79 4.47
C TYR A 39 2.11 -20.16 3.73
N PRO A 40 2.03 -20.82 2.56
CA PRO A 40 3.20 -21.49 1.97
C PRO A 40 4.25 -20.55 1.37
N ARG A 41 3.99 -19.24 1.32
CA ARG A 41 4.85 -18.24 0.66
C ARG A 41 4.82 -16.92 1.44
N PRO A 42 5.90 -16.12 1.42
CA PRO A 42 5.83 -14.76 1.97
C PRO A 42 4.81 -13.90 1.22
N PHE A 43 4.20 -12.95 1.92
CA PHE A 43 3.24 -12.01 1.33
C PHE A 43 3.35 -10.64 1.99
N ILE A 44 2.89 -9.61 1.29
CA ILE A 44 2.94 -8.23 1.77
C ILE A 44 1.56 -7.83 2.31
N ILE A 45 1.53 -7.22 3.50
CA ILE A 45 0.34 -6.53 4.02
C ILE A 45 0.64 -5.02 4.08
N THR A 46 -0.26 -4.22 3.51
CA THR A 46 -0.21 -2.75 3.54
C THR A 46 -1.64 -2.18 3.53
N ASP A 47 -1.95 -1.04 4.15
CA ASP A 47 -1.17 -0.24 5.09
C ASP A 47 -1.72 -0.43 6.51
N ALA A 48 -0.86 -0.78 7.45
CA ALA A 48 -1.24 -1.11 8.82
C ALA A 48 -0.73 -0.11 9.87
N ALA A 49 -0.07 0.98 9.46
CA ALA A 49 0.63 1.86 10.42
C ALA A 49 0.59 3.36 10.08
N VAL A 50 0.49 3.73 8.80
CA VAL A 50 0.67 5.13 8.37
C VAL A 50 -0.65 5.77 7.96
N ASN A 51 -1.43 5.12 7.11
CA ASN A 51 -2.65 5.71 6.54
C ASN A 51 -3.90 5.18 7.25
N ILE A 52 -4.55 6.01 8.07
CA ILE A 52 -5.69 5.64 8.92
C ILE A 52 -6.94 5.31 8.09
N ALA A 53 -7.33 6.22 7.19
CA ALA A 53 -8.49 6.09 6.32
C ALA A 53 -8.12 6.64 4.93
N PRO A 54 -7.32 5.88 4.15
CA PRO A 54 -6.84 6.36 2.86
C PRO A 54 -8.00 6.55 1.87
N THR A 55 -7.91 7.62 1.06
CA THR A 55 -8.81 7.84 -0.08
C THR A 55 -8.54 6.82 -1.19
N LEU A 56 -9.37 6.80 -2.25
CA LEU A 56 -9.14 5.94 -3.41
C LEU A 56 -7.77 6.20 -4.06
N ASP A 57 -7.37 7.48 -4.20
CA ASP A 57 -6.08 7.85 -4.78
C ASP A 57 -4.92 7.43 -3.87
N ASP A 58 -5.05 7.62 -2.55
CA ASP A 58 -4.05 7.13 -1.59
C ASP A 58 -3.91 5.61 -1.66
N LYS A 59 -5.03 4.88 -1.79
CA LYS A 59 -5.02 3.42 -1.95
C LYS A 59 -4.33 3.00 -3.24
N ALA A 60 -4.52 3.73 -4.34
CA ALA A 60 -3.81 3.45 -5.58
C ALA A 60 -2.29 3.62 -5.42
N ASP A 61 -1.84 4.64 -4.69
CA ASP A 61 -0.43 4.81 -4.36
C ASP A 61 0.11 3.72 -3.42
N ILE A 62 -0.67 3.34 -2.39
CA ILE A 62 -0.33 2.21 -1.51
C ILE A 62 -0.12 0.93 -2.31
N VAL A 63 -1.01 0.63 -3.27
CA VAL A 63 -0.90 -0.53 -4.16
C VAL A 63 0.37 -0.46 -5.01
N ARG A 64 0.65 0.68 -5.64
CA ARG A 64 1.87 0.86 -6.46
C ARG A 64 3.14 0.70 -5.64
N ASN A 65 3.17 1.24 -4.42
CA ASN A 65 4.33 1.10 -3.54
C ASN A 65 4.58 -0.37 -3.14
N ALA A 66 3.51 -1.13 -2.89
CA ALA A 66 3.63 -2.56 -2.57
C ALA A 66 4.07 -3.40 -3.79
N ILE A 67 3.59 -3.06 -4.98
CA ILE A 67 4.05 -3.65 -6.25
C ILE A 67 5.55 -3.38 -6.44
N ASP A 68 5.98 -2.12 -6.29
CA ASP A 68 7.40 -1.75 -6.44
C ASP A 68 8.28 -2.49 -5.43
N LEU A 69 7.82 -2.64 -4.18
CA LEU A 69 8.50 -3.45 -3.18
C LEU A 69 8.57 -4.93 -3.60
N ALA A 70 7.47 -5.50 -4.09
CA ALA A 70 7.42 -6.88 -4.55
C ALA A 70 8.43 -7.13 -5.70
N HIS A 71 8.52 -6.20 -6.65
CA HIS A 71 9.51 -6.23 -7.72
C HIS A 71 10.94 -6.15 -7.17
N ALA A 72 11.19 -5.24 -6.23
CA ALA A 72 12.51 -5.07 -5.62
C ALA A 72 13.00 -6.32 -4.88
N ILE A 73 12.07 -7.16 -4.37
CA ILE A 73 12.39 -8.45 -3.73
C ILE A 73 12.27 -9.65 -4.67
N GLY A 74 12.13 -9.43 -5.99
CA GLY A 74 12.24 -10.46 -7.03
C GLY A 74 10.92 -11.12 -7.45
N VAL A 75 9.76 -10.59 -7.07
CA VAL A 75 8.45 -11.08 -7.54
C VAL A 75 8.12 -10.41 -8.86
N ALA A 76 8.30 -11.09 -9.99
CA ALA A 76 8.12 -10.49 -11.32
C ALA A 76 6.66 -10.14 -11.69
N GLN A 77 5.67 -10.82 -11.11
CA GLN A 77 4.25 -10.59 -11.35
C GLN A 77 3.48 -10.65 -10.02
N PRO A 78 3.50 -9.57 -9.23
CA PRO A 78 2.82 -9.54 -7.95
C PRO A 78 1.30 -9.62 -8.12
N ARG A 79 0.66 -10.50 -7.36
CA ARG A 79 -0.80 -10.57 -7.30
C ARG A 79 -1.30 -9.75 -6.13
N VAL A 80 -2.06 -8.70 -6.41
CA VAL A 80 -2.61 -7.81 -5.39
C VAL A 80 -4.08 -8.17 -5.14
N ALA A 81 -4.44 -8.37 -3.87
CA ALA A 81 -5.82 -8.53 -3.44
C ALA A 81 -6.23 -7.32 -2.60
N ILE A 82 -7.38 -6.71 -2.94
CA ILE A 82 -7.95 -5.63 -2.14
C ILE A 82 -8.96 -6.24 -1.17
N LEU A 83 -8.65 -6.16 0.12
CA LEU A 83 -9.44 -6.82 1.16
C LEU A 83 -10.69 -6.00 1.51
N ALA A 84 -11.85 -6.66 1.49
CA ALA A 84 -13.11 -6.17 2.03
C ALA A 84 -13.80 -7.31 2.78
N ALA A 85 -14.85 -7.00 3.56
CA ALA A 85 -15.57 -8.01 4.34
C ALA A 85 -16.45 -8.94 3.49
N VAL A 86 -16.72 -8.56 2.23
CA VAL A 86 -17.51 -9.34 1.27
C VAL A 86 -16.91 -9.17 -0.13
N GLU A 87 -17.15 -10.15 -1.00
CA GLU A 87 -16.62 -10.20 -2.36
C GLU A 87 -17.48 -9.44 -3.38
N THR A 88 -18.77 -9.24 -3.06
CA THR A 88 -19.72 -8.53 -3.93
C THR A 88 -19.64 -7.02 -3.70
N VAL A 89 -19.67 -6.25 -4.78
CA VAL A 89 -19.74 -4.78 -4.70
C VAL A 89 -21.03 -4.37 -4.00
N ASN A 90 -20.88 -3.69 -2.86
CA ASN A 90 -21.97 -3.20 -2.04
C ASN A 90 -21.87 -1.68 -1.87
N PRO A 91 -22.83 -0.90 -2.40
CA PRO A 91 -22.84 0.56 -2.28
C PRO A 91 -22.82 1.08 -0.83
N HIS A 92 -23.27 0.28 0.13
CA HIS A 92 -23.26 0.61 1.55
C HIS A 92 -21.94 0.25 2.26
N MET A 93 -20.97 -0.33 1.54
CA MET A 93 -19.66 -0.69 2.07
C MET A 93 -18.56 -0.07 1.19
N PRO A 94 -18.05 1.13 1.55
CA PRO A 94 -17.07 1.86 0.74
C PRO A 94 -15.83 1.04 0.35
N ALA A 95 -15.38 0.13 1.22
CA ALA A 95 -14.25 -0.75 0.92
C ALA A 95 -14.46 -1.59 -0.35
N THR A 96 -15.68 -2.05 -0.61
CA THR A 96 -16.00 -2.84 -1.82
C THR A 96 -16.06 -1.97 -3.07
N LEU A 97 -16.49 -0.72 -2.95
CA LEU A 97 -16.50 0.25 -4.05
C LEU A 97 -15.06 0.62 -4.44
N ASP A 98 -14.22 0.90 -3.45
CA ASP A 98 -12.80 1.21 -3.68
C ASP A 98 -12.07 0.01 -4.28
N ALA A 99 -12.34 -1.21 -3.79
CA ALA A 99 -11.79 -2.44 -4.37
C ALA A 99 -12.15 -2.58 -5.85
N ALA A 100 -13.43 -2.39 -6.19
CA ALA A 100 -13.89 -2.45 -7.58
C ALA A 100 -13.22 -1.36 -8.45
N ALA A 101 -13.10 -0.14 -7.93
CA ALA A 101 -12.45 0.96 -8.63
C ALA A 101 -10.97 0.68 -8.88
N LEU A 102 -10.21 0.21 -7.89
CA LEU A 102 -8.80 -0.15 -8.02
C LEU A 102 -8.58 -1.28 -9.04
N CYS A 103 -9.44 -2.30 -9.05
CA CYS A 103 -9.41 -3.33 -10.10
C CYS A 103 -9.60 -2.72 -11.49
N LYS A 104 -10.55 -1.79 -11.66
CA LYS A 104 -10.74 -1.10 -12.95
C LYS A 104 -9.58 -0.18 -13.33
N MET A 105 -8.90 0.42 -12.36
CA MET A 105 -7.68 1.19 -12.60
C MET A 105 -6.56 0.28 -13.12
N ALA A 106 -6.42 -0.92 -12.55
CA ALA A 106 -5.47 -1.93 -13.03
C ALA A 106 -5.83 -2.44 -14.44
N ASP A 107 -7.10 -2.79 -14.70
CA ASP A 107 -7.59 -3.20 -16.03
C ASP A 107 -7.28 -2.14 -17.11
N ARG A 108 -7.30 -0.86 -16.74
CA ARG A 108 -7.02 0.28 -17.63
C ARG A 108 -5.54 0.69 -17.68
N GLY A 109 -4.65 -0.02 -16.99
CA GLY A 109 -3.22 0.29 -16.94
C GLY A 109 -2.87 1.57 -16.16
N GLN A 110 -3.77 2.08 -15.32
CA GLN A 110 -3.48 3.21 -14.43
C GLN A 110 -2.68 2.77 -13.19
N ILE A 111 -2.85 1.50 -12.80
CA ILE A 111 -1.98 0.81 -11.84
C ILE A 111 -1.28 -0.28 -12.65
N THR A 112 0.05 -0.26 -12.66
CA THR A 112 0.89 -1.19 -13.41
C THR A 112 1.87 -1.86 -12.47
N GLY A 113 2.23 -3.09 -12.77
CA GLY A 113 3.06 -3.95 -11.94
C GLY A 113 3.24 -5.28 -12.62
#